data_AF-A0AAD3RM06-F1
#
_entry.id   AF-A0AAD3RM06-F1
#
_cell.length_a   1.000
_cell.length_b   1.000
_cell.length_c   1.000
_cell.angle_alpha   90.00
_cell.angle_beta   90.00
_cell.angle_gamma   90.00
#
_symmetry.space_group_name_H-M   'P 1'
#
loop_
_entity.id
_entity.type
_entity.pdbx_description
1 polymer ?
#
loop_
_entity_poly.entity_id
_entity_poly.type
_entity_poly.pdbx_seq_one_letter_code
_entity_poly.pdbx_strand_id
1 'polypeptide(L)'
;EEPPPRPPKGFYIYGDVGTGKTMLMDIFYSHVENTRKKRVHFNGFMLDIHKRIHRRKQSLPKRRLGNMFTYDPISPVAMEISGETCLLCFDEFQV
;
A
#
# COMPACT_ATOMS: atom_id res chain seq x y z
N GLU A 1 -14.81 -18.02 21.08
CA GLU A 1 -13.73 -17.36 20.31
C GLU A 1 -13.71 -15.90 20.67
N GLU A 2 -12.62 -15.40 21.25
CA GLU A 2 -12.42 -13.96 21.38
C GLU A 2 -12.22 -13.37 19.98
N PRO A 3 -12.78 -12.18 19.68
CA PRO A 3 -12.59 -11.55 18.39
C PRO A 3 -11.11 -11.26 18.17
N PRO A 4 -10.61 -11.34 16.91
CA PRO A 4 -9.22 -11.03 16.61
C PRO A 4 -8.87 -9.61 17.10
N PRO A 5 -7.65 -9.40 17.63
CA PRO A 5 -7.23 -8.10 18.11
C PRO A 5 -7.37 -7.05 17.02
N ARG A 6 -7.81 -5.85 17.39
CA ARG A 6 -8.01 -4.75 16.44
C ARG A 6 -6.67 -4.39 15.78
N PRO A 7 -6.64 -4.15 14.47
CA PRO A 7 -5.41 -3.73 13.81
C PRO A 7 -4.91 -2.39 14.41
N PRO A 8 -3.59 -2.21 14.56
CA PRO A 8 -3.02 -0.97 15.06
C PRO A 8 -3.34 0.19 14.10
N LYS A 9 -3.48 1.40 14.64
CA LYS A 9 -3.66 2.60 13.84
C LYS A 9 -2.35 3.00 13.16
N GLY A 10 -2.44 3.50 11.93
CA GLY A 10 -1.29 4.09 11.23
C GLY A 10 -0.94 5.49 11.75
N PHE A 11 0.23 5.98 11.36
CA PHE A 11 0.72 7.33 11.66
C PHE A 11 0.97 8.11 10.38
N TYR A 12 0.71 9.41 10.41
CA TYR A 12 1.04 10.34 9.33
C TYR A 12 1.93 11.43 9.90
N ILE A 13 3.18 11.48 9.43
CA ILE A 13 4.19 12.43 9.89
C ILE A 13 4.29 13.54 8.85
N TYR A 14 4.07 14.78 9.26
CA TYR A 14 4.13 15.97 8.39
C TYR A 14 4.84 17.12 9.10
N GLY A 15 5.37 18.07 8.32
CA GLY A 15 6.15 19.20 8.81
C GLY A 15 7.14 19.72 7.77
N ASP A 16 7.78 20.86 8.05
CA ASP A 16 8.66 21.55 7.10
C ASP A 16 9.93 20.76 6.75
N VAL A 17 10.63 21.18 5.69
CA VAL A 17 11.92 20.59 5.30
C VAL A 17 12.93 20.74 6.45
N GLY A 18 13.70 19.69 6.72
CA GLY A 18 14.71 19.69 7.80
C GLY A 18 14.21 19.35 9.21
N THR A 19 12.90 19.09 9.39
CA THR A 19 12.31 18.70 10.70
C THR A 19 12.61 17.27 11.16
N GLY A 20 13.42 16.50 10.42
CA GLY A 20 13.81 15.14 10.81
C GLY A 20 12.76 14.04 10.59
N LYS A 21 11.71 14.29 9.79
CA LYS A 21 10.66 13.30 9.48
C LYS A 21 11.21 11.95 8.99
N THR A 22 12.16 12.01 8.06
CA THR A 22 12.84 10.82 7.52
C THR A 22 13.56 10.04 8.61
N MET A 23 14.28 10.73 9.52
CA MET A 23 14.96 10.10 10.64
C MET A 23 13.98 9.38 11.58
N LEU A 24 12.84 10.00 11.89
CA LEU A 24 11.82 9.38 12.74
C LEU A 24 11.21 8.12 12.07
N MET A 25 10.99 8.19 10.76
CA MET A 25 10.55 7.06 9.95
C MET A 25 11.58 5.92 9.94
N ASP A 26 12.87 6.25 9.85
CA ASP A 26 13.98 5.29 9.88
C ASP A 26 14.03 4.52 11.20
N ILE A 27 13.95 5.26 12.32
CA ILE A 27 13.97 4.69 13.67
C ILE A 27 12.75 3.78 13.86
N PHE A 28 11.56 4.21 13.47
CA PHE A 28 10.37 3.38 13.55
C PHE A 28 10.53 2.10 12.71
N TYR A 29 10.97 2.23 11.46
CA TYR A 29 11.15 1.09 10.57
C TYR A 29 12.20 0.11 11.08
N SER A 30 13.28 0.59 11.71
CA SER A 30 14.33 -0.27 12.27
C SER A 30 13.88 -1.05 13.50
N HIS A 31 13.06 -0.45 14.37
CA HIS A 31 12.58 -1.07 15.61
C HIS A 31 11.42 -2.05 15.41
N VAL A 32 10.70 -1.99 14.29
CA VAL A 32 9.62 -2.95 14.03
C VAL A 32 10.22 -4.34 13.74
N GLU A 33 9.96 -5.29 14.63
CA GLU A 33 10.42 -6.70 14.51
C GLU A 33 9.70 -7.50 13.41
N ASN A 34 8.60 -6.97 12.88
CA ASN A 34 7.84 -7.64 11.82
C ASN A 34 8.67 -7.71 10.52
N THR A 35 8.85 -8.93 10.00
CA THR A 35 9.59 -9.20 8.76
C THR A 35 8.80 -8.80 7.51
N ARG A 36 7.47 -8.73 7.60
CA ARG A 36 6.58 -8.31 6.51
C ARG A 36 6.40 -6.78 6.50
N LYS A 37 7.51 -6.05 6.50
CA LYS A 37 7.54 -4.59 6.38
C LYS A 37 8.14 -4.16 5.05
N LYS A 38 7.60 -3.10 4.47
CA LYS A 38 8.06 -2.57 3.18
C LYS A 38 8.13 -1.06 3.28
N ARG A 39 9.30 -0.50 2.96
CA ARG A 39 9.48 0.94 2.79
C ARG A 39 9.60 1.27 1.30
N VAL A 40 8.80 2.22 0.84
CA VAL A 40 8.75 2.64 -0.57
C VAL A 40 8.52 4.14 -0.67
N HIS A 41 9.09 4.75 -1.70
CA HIS A 41 8.73 6.10 -2.10
C HIS A 41 7.33 6.08 -2.73
N PHE A 42 6.48 7.06 -2.40
CA PHE A 42 5.07 7.09 -2.83
C PHE A 42 4.90 6.95 -4.35
N ASN A 43 5.57 7.79 -5.14
CA ASN A 43 5.50 7.75 -6.61
C ASN A 43 5.88 6.39 -7.21
N GLY A 44 6.95 5.76 -6.73
CA GLY A 44 7.37 4.44 -7.20
C GLY A 44 6.34 3.36 -6.88
N PHE A 45 5.71 3.45 -5.71
CA PHE A 45 4.64 2.55 -5.31
C PHE A 45 3.38 2.72 -6.18
N MET A 46 2.96 3.95 -6.45
CA MET A 46 1.81 4.22 -7.31
C MET A 46 2.03 3.70 -8.73
N LEU A 47 3.24 3.84 -9.28
CA LEU A 47 3.60 3.25 -10.58
C LEU A 47 3.51 1.73 -10.56
N ASP A 48 3.96 1.06 -9.49
CA ASP A 48 3.83 -0.40 -9.36
C ASP A 48 2.36 -0.83 -9.28
N ILE A 49 1.54 -0.14 -8.47
CA ILE A 49 0.09 -0.39 -8.39
C ILE A 49 -0.55 -0.26 -9.78
N HIS A 50 -0.27 0.81 -10.51
CA HIS A 50 -0.84 1.05 -11.84
C HIS A 50 -0.44 -0.07 -12.82
N LYS A 51 0.81 -0.55 -12.78
CA LYS A 51 1.27 -1.70 -13.57
C LYS A 51 0.53 -2.99 -13.21
N ARG A 52 0.34 -3.29 -11.92
CA ARG A 52 -0.39 -4.48 -11.44
C ARG A 52 -1.87 -4.44 -11.87
N ILE A 53 -2.53 -3.29 -11.71
CA ILE A 53 -3.90 -3.06 -12.16
C ILE A 53 -4.01 -3.27 -13.68
N HIS A 54 -3.09 -2.67 -14.45
CA HIS A 54 -3.10 -2.79 -15.90
C HIS A 54 -2.93 -4.25 -16.36
N ARG A 55 -1.98 -4.99 -15.77
CA ARG A 55 -1.77 -6.42 -16.05
C ARG A 55 -3.03 -7.25 -15.81
N ARG A 56 -3.74 -6.99 -14.70
CA ARG A 56 -4.99 -7.70 -14.38
C ARG A 56 -6.16 -7.32 -15.28
N LYS A 57 -6.24 -6.05 -15.69
CA LYS A 57 -7.21 -5.62 -16.71
C LYS A 57 -6.96 -6.32 -18.05
N GLN A 58 -5.72 -6.59 -18.42
CA GLN A 58 -5.37 -7.32 -19.64
C GLN A 58 -5.66 -8.82 -19.57
N SER A 59 -5.50 -9.45 -18.40
CA SER A 59 -5.76 -10.89 -18.23
C SER A 59 -7.25 -11.23 -18.12
N LEU A 60 -8.09 -10.24 -17.78
CA LEU A 60 -9.54 -10.41 -17.83
C LEU A 60 -10.00 -10.43 -19.30
N PRO A 61 -10.77 -11.43 -19.74
CA PRO A 61 -11.37 -11.39 -21.07
C PRO A 61 -12.19 -10.11 -21.17
N LYS A 62 -12.02 -9.33 -22.25
CA LYS A 62 -12.81 -8.13 -22.55
C LYS A 62 -14.29 -8.51 -22.45
N ARG A 63 -14.89 -8.37 -21.25
CA ARG A 63 -16.31 -8.69 -21.04
C ARG A 63 -17.06 -7.77 -21.98
N ARG A 64 -17.73 -8.39 -22.96
CA ARG A 64 -18.57 -7.69 -23.92
C ARG A 64 -19.48 -6.75 -23.14
N LEU A 65 -19.46 -5.50 -23.60
CA LEU A 65 -20.42 -4.45 -23.33
C LEU A 65 -21.82 -5.07 -23.23
N GLY A 66 -22.43 -5.05 -22.05
CA GLY A 66 -23.74 -5.69 -21.90
C GLY A 66 -24.34 -5.67 -20.49
N ASN A 67 -23.57 -5.92 -19.43
CA ASN A 67 -24.06 -5.79 -18.05
C ASN A 67 -22.87 -5.48 -17.12
N MET A 68 -22.83 -4.22 -16.69
CA MET A 68 -21.73 -3.59 -15.96
C MET A 68 -21.61 -4.14 -14.53
N PHE A 69 -20.91 -5.26 -14.37
CA PHE A 69 -20.31 -5.59 -13.08
C PHE A 69 -19.02 -4.76 -12.95
N THR A 70 -19.09 -3.72 -12.13
CA THR A 70 -17.96 -2.91 -11.68
C THR A 70 -17.01 -3.77 -10.85
N TYR A 71 -16.24 -4.63 -11.51
CA TYR A 71 -15.17 -5.38 -10.86
C TYR A 71 -14.06 -4.38 -10.56
N ASP A 72 -13.98 -3.92 -9.32
CA ASP A 72 -12.93 -3.00 -8.90
C ASP A 72 -11.58 -3.73 -8.99
N PRO A 73 -10.70 -3.36 -9.94
CA PRO A 73 -9.41 -4.02 -10.09
C PRO A 73 -8.45 -3.67 -8.94
N ILE A 74 -8.79 -2.67 -8.10
CA ILE A 74 -8.00 -2.25 -6.95
C ILE A 74 -8.14 -3.27 -5.82
N SER A 75 -9.37 -3.68 -5.47
CA SER A 75 -9.65 -4.66 -4.41
C SER A 75 -8.73 -5.90 -4.44
N PRO A 76 -8.61 -6.63 -5.56
CA PRO A 76 -7.77 -7.81 -5.55
C PRO A 76 -6.28 -7.43 -5.52
N VAL A 77 -5.87 -6.25 -6.01
CA VAL A 77 -4.45 -5.82 -5.95
C VAL A 77 -4.09 -5.44 -4.52
N ALA A 78 -5.01 -4.79 -3.81
CA ALA A 78 -4.90 -4.51 -2.39
C ALA A 78 -4.79 -5.81 -1.58
N MET A 79 -5.57 -6.84 -1.93
CA MET A 79 -5.48 -8.15 -1.28
C MET A 79 -4.10 -8.80 -1.48
N GLU A 80 -3.53 -8.73 -2.68
CA GLU A 80 -2.16 -9.21 -2.97
C GLU A 80 -1.12 -8.46 -2.12
N ILE A 81 -1.18 -7.12 -2.11
CA ILE A 81 -0.27 -6.29 -1.31
C ILE A 81 -0.41 -6.59 0.20
N SER A 82 -1.64 -6.81 0.70
CA SER A 82 -1.88 -7.18 2.09
C SER A 82 -1.36 -8.59 2.45
N GLY A 83 -1.27 -9.48 1.47
CA GLY A 83 -0.65 -10.81 1.59
C GLY A 83 0.88 -10.76 1.58
N GLU A 84 1.48 -9.77 0.93
CA GLU A 84 2.93 -9.53 0.93
C GLU A 84 3.36 -8.77 2.19
N THR A 85 2.68 -7.66 2.49
CA THR A 85 3.15 -6.64 3.43
C THR A 85 2.12 -6.40 4.55
N CYS A 86 2.58 -6.40 5.79
CA CYS A 86 1.79 -6.06 6.98
C CYS A 86 2.03 -4.61 7.45
N LEU A 87 3.26 -4.10 7.24
CA LEU A 87 3.60 -2.69 7.50
C LEU A 87 4.10 -2.02 6.23
N LEU A 88 3.37 -1.01 5.76
CA LEU A 88 3.76 -0.21 4.59
C LEU A 88 4.17 1.19 5.03
N CYS A 89 5.41 1.53 4.72
CA CYS A 89 6.05 2.79 5.08
C CYS A 89 6.25 3.63 3.82
N PHE A 90 5.48 4.72 3.69
CA PHE A 90 5.63 5.67 2.59
C PHE A 90 6.63 6.76 2.94
N ASP A 91 7.62 6.93 2.07
CA ASP A 91 8.49 8.10 2.10
C ASP A 91 8.08 9.09 1.02
N GLU A 92 8.40 10.37 1.26
CA GLU A 92 8.19 11.46 0.30
C GLU A 92 6.74 11.54 -0.22
N PHE A 93 5.80 11.56 0.72
CA PHE A 93 4.38 11.81 0.44
C PHE A 93 4.15 13.32 0.26
N GLN A 94 4.79 13.89 -0.75
CA GLN A 94 4.60 15.27 -1.18
C GLN A 94 4.04 15.26 -2.60
N VAL A 95 2.90 15.93 -2.78
CA VAL A 95 2.26 16.21 -4.07
C VAL A 95 2.45 17.69 -4.36
#